data_AF-A0A1M7YP21-F1
#
_entry.id   AF-A0A1M7YP21-F1
#
_cell.length_a   1.000
_cell.length_b   1.000
_cell.length_c   1.000
_cell.angle_alpha   90.00
_cell.angle_beta   90.00
_cell.angle_gamma   90.00
#
_symmetry.space_group_name_H-M   'P 1'
#
loop_
_entity.id
_entity.type
_entity.pdbx_description
1 polymer ?
#
loop_
_entity_poly.entity_id
_entity_poly.type
_entity_poly.pdbx_seq_one_letter_code
_entity_poly.pdbx_strand_id
1 'polypeptide(L)'
;MTKQRIERDFYPTPVWCVKALLQQIEFRPNDVISEPCRGDGRILNELRESHKTKWAEISEDIDYLKPNQNMAADVIITNPPFSLALEFISTALTRDLSYDGTMCFLLRLSMLGSKSRADFWRKFPWTNLLILTPRPSFVHGSSDNSEYAWICWDRGNRIKRPEFWTLKRSEVEQ
;
A
#
# COMPACT_ATOMS: atom_id res chain seq x y z
N MET A 1 -22.31 -12.41 5.58
CA MET A 1 -21.30 -12.62 6.64
C MET A 1 -20.50 -11.34 6.76
N THR A 2 -20.56 -10.68 7.91
CA THR A 2 -19.80 -9.45 8.22
C THR A 2 -18.31 -9.83 8.28
N LYS A 3 -17.49 -9.30 7.37
CA LYS A 3 -16.04 -9.48 7.45
C LYS A 3 -15.55 -8.70 8.68
N GLN A 4 -15.09 -9.41 9.70
CA GLN A 4 -14.52 -8.79 10.90
C GLN A 4 -12.99 -8.73 10.75
N ARG A 5 -12.36 -7.72 11.36
CA ARG A 5 -10.89 -7.61 11.41
C ARG A 5 -10.32 -8.89 12.01
N ILE A 6 -9.47 -9.58 11.25
CA ILE A 6 -8.73 -10.74 11.75
C ILE A 6 -7.54 -10.18 12.55
N GLU A 7 -7.54 -10.38 13.87
CA GLU A 7 -6.50 -9.86 14.78
C GLU A 7 -5.07 -10.23 14.35
N ARG A 8 -4.90 -11.42 13.73
CA ARG A 8 -3.63 -11.90 13.19
C ARG A 8 -3.14 -11.18 11.93
N ASP A 9 -4.02 -10.42 11.26
CA ASP A 9 -3.69 -9.65 10.05
C ASP A 9 -3.46 -8.16 10.35
N PHE A 10 -3.49 -7.74 11.62
CA PHE A 10 -3.11 -6.37 11.98
C PHE A 10 -1.59 -6.22 12.04
N TYR A 11 -1.03 -5.63 10.98
CA TYR A 11 0.39 -5.31 10.89
C TYR A 11 0.56 -3.80 10.79
N PRO A 12 0.83 -3.11 11.91
CA PRO A 12 0.98 -1.67 11.88
C PRO A 12 2.24 -1.28 11.08
N THR A 13 2.08 -0.45 10.05
CA THR A 13 3.20 -0.09 9.16
C THR A 13 4.27 0.69 9.92
N PRO A 14 5.55 0.28 9.89
CA PRO A 14 6.61 1.06 10.52
C PRO A 14 6.75 2.42 9.87
N VAL A 15 6.88 3.48 10.68
CA VAL A 15 6.92 4.88 10.23
C VAL A 15 8.00 5.12 9.16
N TRP A 16 9.19 4.52 9.32
CA TRP A 16 10.25 4.68 8.34
C TRP A 16 9.90 4.09 6.96
N CYS A 17 9.11 3.01 6.90
CA CYS A 17 8.66 2.43 5.63
C CYS A 17 7.75 3.40 4.87
N VAL A 18 6.88 4.09 5.61
CA VAL A 18 5.99 5.12 5.09
C VAL A 18 6.80 6.31 4.59
N LYS A 19 7.65 6.90 5.45
CA LYS A 19 8.49 8.05 5.09
C LYS A 19 9.36 7.77 3.86
N ALA A 20 9.97 6.59 3.79
CA ALA A 20 10.82 6.21 2.66
C ALA A 20 10.04 6.14 1.35
N LEU A 21 8.80 5.64 1.35
CA LEU A 21 7.93 5.66 0.18
C LEU A 21 7.51 7.09 -0.18
N LEU A 22 6.98 7.86 0.79
CA LEU A 22 6.40 9.18 0.51
C LEU A 22 7.41 10.15 -0.12
N GLN A 23 8.69 10.05 0.23
CA GLN A 23 9.75 10.83 -0.42
C GLN A 23 9.91 10.51 -1.92
N GLN A 24 9.56 9.31 -2.36
CA GLN A 24 9.70 8.87 -3.75
C GLN A 24 8.48 9.20 -4.61
N ILE A 25 7.35 9.60 -4.02
CA ILE A 25 6.14 9.95 -4.76
C ILE A 25 6.15 11.46 -5.03
N GLU A 26 5.84 11.83 -6.26
CA GLU A 26 5.49 13.19 -6.64
C GLU A 26 3.99 13.41 -6.47
N PHE A 27 3.64 14.13 -5.41
CA PHE A 27 2.28 14.60 -5.16
C PHE A 27 2.06 15.91 -5.92
N ARG A 28 0.89 16.03 -6.55
CA ARG A 28 0.42 17.24 -7.23
C ARG A 28 -0.55 17.98 -6.31
N PRO A 29 -0.72 19.31 -6.46
CA PRO A 29 -1.48 20.13 -5.51
C PRO A 29 -2.94 19.71 -5.26
N ASN A 30 -3.60 19.08 -6.24
CA ASN A 30 -5.02 18.72 -6.18
C ASN A 30 -5.27 17.23 -6.07
N ASP A 31 -4.23 16.43 -5.80
CA ASP A 31 -4.40 14.98 -5.70
C ASP A 31 -5.37 14.61 -4.58
N VAL A 32 -6.21 13.61 -4.86
CA VAL A 32 -6.94 12.86 -3.84
C VAL A 32 -6.11 11.64 -3.46
N ILE A 33 -5.89 11.46 -2.16
CA ILE A 33 -5.15 10.31 -1.62
C ILE A 33 -6.11 9.34 -0.94
N SER A 34 -5.93 8.04 -1.15
CA SER A 34 -6.77 7.01 -0.56
C SER A 34 -5.95 5.96 0.20
N GLU A 35 -6.38 5.63 1.42
CA GLU A 35 -5.87 4.49 2.21
C GLU A 35 -6.99 3.45 2.44
N PRO A 36 -7.13 2.45 1.54
CA PRO A 36 -8.12 1.37 1.62
C PRO A 36 -8.17 0.56 2.92
N CYS A 37 -7.09 0.53 3.70
CA CYS A 37 -6.99 -0.17 4.97
C CYS A 37 -6.12 0.66 5.90
N ARG A 38 -6.73 1.60 6.63
CA ARG A 38 -5.96 2.59 7.39
C ARG A 38 -5.35 2.09 8.68
N GLY A 39 -5.89 1.03 9.27
CA GLY A 39 -5.45 0.58 10.59
C GLY A 39 -5.53 1.74 11.61
N ASP A 40 -4.39 2.07 12.21
CA ASP A 40 -4.21 3.19 13.15
C ASP A 40 -3.81 4.53 12.46
N GLY A 41 -3.87 4.60 11.13
CA GLY A 41 -3.69 5.83 10.34
C GLY A 41 -2.25 6.22 10.04
N ARG A 42 -1.28 5.31 10.23
CA ARG A 42 0.15 5.64 10.10
C ARG A 42 0.57 6.17 8.74
N ILE A 43 -0.05 5.72 7.65
CA ILE A 43 0.30 6.22 6.31
C ILE A 43 -0.19 7.66 6.15
N LEU A 44 -1.47 7.91 6.47
CA LEU A 44 -2.05 9.25 6.34
C LEU A 44 -1.45 10.26 7.34
N ASN A 45 -1.07 9.84 8.54
CA ASN A 45 -0.45 10.71 9.55
C ASN A 45 0.93 11.25 9.12
N GLU A 46 1.62 10.57 8.19
CA GLU A 46 2.92 10.99 7.68
C GLU A 46 2.82 11.87 6.42
N LEU A 47 1.62 12.08 5.88
CA LEU A 47 1.39 13.05 4.81
C LEU A 47 1.64 14.47 5.32
N ARG A 48 2.51 15.20 4.65
CA ARG A 48 2.92 16.56 5.06
C ARG A 48 2.04 17.66 4.49
N GLU A 49 1.38 17.38 3.36
CA GLU A 49 0.59 18.35 2.61
C GLU A 49 -0.90 18.15 2.85
N SER A 50 -1.67 19.24 2.71
CA SER A 50 -3.11 19.25 2.92
C SER A 50 -3.87 18.69 1.72
N HIS A 51 -3.62 17.42 1.38
CA HIS A 51 -4.39 16.71 0.35
C HIS A 51 -5.75 16.28 0.87
N LYS A 52 -6.71 16.13 -0.06
CA LYS A 52 -7.97 15.47 0.28
C LYS A 52 -7.70 13.98 0.48
N THR A 53 -8.06 13.45 1.64
CA THR A 53 -7.86 12.04 1.98
C THR A 53 -9.18 11.28 2.01
N LYS A 54 -9.14 10.02 1.59
CA LYS A 54 -10.20 9.02 1.74
C LYS A 54 -9.61 7.81 2.43
N TRP A 55 -10.39 7.11 3.24
CA TRP A 55 -9.90 5.94 3.96
C TRP A 55 -11.04 4.97 4.25
N ALA A 56 -10.65 3.72 4.50
CA ALA A 56 -11.53 2.68 5.00
C ALA A 56 -10.82 1.90 6.11
N GLU A 57 -11.58 1.48 7.11
CA GLU A 57 -11.13 0.61 8.18
C GLU A 57 -12.30 -0.26 8.61
N ILE A 58 -12.12 -1.57 8.54
CA ILE A 58 -13.18 -2.52 8.83
C ILE A 58 -13.57 -2.51 10.31
N SER A 59 -12.63 -2.21 11.23
CA SER A 59 -12.96 -2.03 12.66
C SER A 59 -13.74 -0.75 12.97
N GLU A 60 -13.88 0.15 11.99
CA GLU A 60 -14.71 1.35 12.07
C GLU A 60 -15.94 1.25 11.15
N ASP A 61 -16.34 0.02 10.81
CA ASP A 61 -17.50 -0.31 9.97
C ASP A 61 -17.43 0.22 8.53
N ILE A 62 -16.26 0.65 8.06
CA ILE A 62 -16.02 1.06 6.67
C ILE A 62 -15.30 -0.07 5.94
N ASP A 63 -16.09 -0.95 5.30
CA ASP A 63 -15.58 -2.05 4.48
C ASP A 63 -15.22 -1.57 3.07
N TYR A 64 -13.91 -1.49 2.79
CA TYR A 64 -13.35 -1.11 1.50
C TYR A 64 -13.88 -1.93 0.31
N LEU A 65 -14.10 -3.23 0.52
CA LEU A 65 -14.50 -4.16 -0.54
C LEU A 65 -16.00 -4.13 -0.85
N LYS A 66 -16.78 -3.29 -0.16
CA LYS A 66 -18.18 -3.06 -0.54
C LYS A 66 -18.26 -2.39 -1.91
N PRO A 67 -19.11 -2.86 -2.85
CA PRO A 67 -19.16 -2.36 -4.22
C PRO A 67 -19.33 -0.84 -4.36
N ASN A 68 -20.12 -0.22 -3.48
CA ASN A 68 -20.47 1.20 -3.58
C ASN A 68 -19.58 2.12 -2.71
N GLN A 69 -18.47 1.61 -2.18
CA GLN A 69 -17.53 2.41 -1.40
C GLN A 69 -16.76 3.35 -2.35
N ASN A 70 -16.99 4.67 -2.26
CA ASN A 70 -16.29 5.65 -3.09
C ASN A 70 -14.87 5.90 -2.56
N MET A 71 -13.89 5.23 -3.15
CA MET A 71 -12.47 5.36 -2.79
C MET A 71 -11.61 5.87 -3.94
N ALA A 72 -12.24 6.42 -4.98
CA ALA A 72 -11.57 6.93 -6.16
C ALA A 72 -10.51 7.99 -5.80
N ALA A 73 -9.29 7.84 -6.31
CA ALA A 73 -8.14 8.65 -5.94
C ALA A 73 -7.01 8.63 -6.98
N ASP A 74 -6.21 9.69 -6.96
CA ASP A 74 -5.04 9.86 -7.81
C ASP A 74 -3.84 9.11 -7.24
N VAL A 75 -3.76 9.01 -5.91
CA VAL A 75 -2.72 8.25 -5.22
C VAL A 75 -3.36 7.30 -4.20
N ILE A 76 -3.08 6.00 -4.29
CA ILE A 76 -3.57 4.99 -3.35
C ILE A 76 -2.39 4.37 -2.61
N ILE A 77 -2.32 4.48 -1.29
CA ILE A 77 -1.21 3.91 -0.51
C ILE A 77 -1.81 3.12 0.65
N THR A 78 -1.45 1.85 0.77
CA THR A 78 -1.99 1.01 1.85
C THR A 78 -1.12 -0.19 2.18
N ASN A 79 -1.28 -0.67 3.42
CA ASN A 79 -0.82 -1.96 3.87
C ASN A 79 -2.06 -2.86 4.07
N PRO A 80 -2.48 -3.64 3.06
CA PRO A 80 -3.70 -4.42 3.17
C PRO A 80 -3.49 -5.65 4.07
N PRO A 81 -4.57 -6.24 4.62
CA PRO A 81 -4.48 -7.56 5.22
C PRO A 81 -4.01 -8.58 4.16
N PHE A 82 -2.97 -9.36 4.47
CA PHE A 82 -2.32 -10.24 3.48
C PHE A 82 -3.26 -11.29 2.88
N SER A 83 -4.26 -11.72 3.65
CA SER A 83 -5.29 -12.67 3.22
C SER A 83 -6.21 -12.12 2.12
N LEU A 84 -6.34 -10.79 2.00
CA LEU A 84 -7.21 -10.11 1.03
C LEU A 84 -6.43 -9.21 0.05
N ALA A 85 -5.11 -9.28 0.04
CA ALA A 85 -4.27 -8.36 -0.73
C ALA A 85 -4.62 -8.36 -2.24
N LEU A 86 -4.95 -9.52 -2.84
CA LEU A 86 -5.28 -9.61 -4.26
C LEU A 86 -6.64 -8.96 -4.58
N GLU A 87 -7.62 -9.13 -3.70
CA GLU A 87 -8.93 -8.48 -3.77
C GLU A 87 -8.78 -6.97 -3.63
N PHE A 88 -7.91 -6.49 -2.74
CA PHE A 88 -7.65 -5.07 -2.59
C PHE A 88 -6.97 -4.47 -3.82
N ILE A 89 -5.96 -5.14 -4.38
CA ILE A 89 -5.24 -4.70 -5.59
C ILE A 89 -6.20 -4.64 -6.78
N SER A 90 -6.98 -5.70 -7.01
CA SER A 90 -7.91 -5.76 -8.13
C SER A 90 -9.02 -4.72 -8.00
N THR A 91 -9.52 -4.47 -6.78
CA THR A 91 -10.50 -3.41 -6.52
C THR A 91 -9.89 -2.04 -6.79
N ALA A 92 -8.69 -1.77 -6.26
CA ALA A 92 -8.01 -0.49 -6.45
C ALA A 92 -7.78 -0.20 -7.94
N LEU A 93 -7.26 -1.17 -8.70
CA LEU A 93 -6.96 -1.01 -10.13
C LEU A 93 -8.18 -0.88 -11.03
N THR A 94 -9.31 -1.49 -10.67
CA THR A 94 -10.50 -1.54 -11.53
C THR A 94 -11.60 -0.56 -11.13
N ARG A 95 -11.63 -0.11 -9.87
CA ARG A 95 -12.66 0.77 -9.33
C ARG A 95 -12.14 2.16 -8.95
N ASP A 96 -10.97 2.23 -8.32
CA ASP A 96 -10.59 3.41 -7.54
C ASP A 96 -9.43 4.24 -8.13
N LEU A 97 -8.48 3.61 -8.82
CA LEU A 97 -7.30 4.31 -9.33
C LEU A 97 -7.65 5.19 -10.53
N SER A 98 -7.34 6.49 -10.45
CA SER A 98 -7.41 7.43 -11.58
C SER A 98 -6.63 6.92 -12.80
N TYR A 99 -7.00 7.39 -13.99
CA TYR A 99 -6.37 6.97 -15.25
C TYR A 99 -4.85 7.18 -15.24
N ASP A 100 -4.39 8.34 -14.77
CA ASP A 100 -2.99 8.72 -14.55
C ASP A 100 -2.60 8.64 -13.06
N GLY A 101 -3.26 7.74 -12.31
CA GLY A 101 -3.00 7.54 -10.89
C GLY A 101 -1.78 6.67 -10.60
N THR A 102 -1.38 6.66 -9.33
CA THR A 102 -0.33 5.78 -8.81
C THR A 102 -0.82 5.06 -7.57
N MET A 103 -0.63 3.75 -7.47
CA MET A 103 -0.91 3.02 -6.24
C MET A 103 0.29 2.25 -5.74
N CYS A 104 0.48 2.20 -4.42
CA CYS A 104 1.60 1.59 -3.73
C CYS A 104 1.08 0.68 -2.61
N PHE A 105 1.37 -0.60 -2.70
CA PHE A 105 0.92 -1.61 -1.76
C PHE A 105 2.10 -2.22 -1.03
N LEU A 106 2.06 -2.22 0.30
CA LEU A 106 3.10 -2.88 1.10
C LEU A 106 2.83 -4.38 1.17
N LEU A 107 3.71 -5.19 0.58
CA LEU A 107 3.50 -6.63 0.44
C LEU A 107 4.80 -7.40 0.74
N ARG A 108 4.64 -8.67 1.12
CA ARG A 108 5.74 -9.63 1.23
C ARG A 108 6.23 -10.01 -0.16
N LEU A 109 7.55 -10.07 -0.37
CA LEU A 109 8.14 -10.52 -1.65
C LEU A 109 7.74 -11.96 -2.00
N SER A 110 7.52 -12.80 -0.99
CA SER A 110 7.04 -14.18 -1.18
C SER A 110 5.68 -14.27 -1.90
N MET A 111 4.88 -13.19 -1.92
CA MET A 111 3.65 -13.16 -2.68
C MET A 111 3.88 -13.21 -4.20
N LEU A 112 5.01 -12.71 -4.68
CA LEU A 112 5.36 -12.66 -6.10
C LEU A 112 5.75 -14.04 -6.65
N GLY A 113 6.33 -14.90 -5.81
CA GLY A 113 6.80 -16.24 -6.19
C GLY A 113 5.76 -17.36 -6.07
N SER A 114 4.51 -17.06 -5.70
CA SER A 114 3.49 -18.08 -5.51
C SER A 114 2.94 -18.61 -6.84
N LYS A 115 2.95 -19.95 -7.01
CA LYS A 115 2.39 -20.63 -8.20
C LYS A 115 0.94 -20.24 -8.49
N SER A 116 0.10 -20.14 -7.45
CA SER A 116 -1.32 -19.82 -7.60
C SER A 116 -1.59 -18.36 -7.97
N ARG A 117 -0.59 -17.48 -7.85
CA ARG A 117 -0.74 -16.03 -8.11
C ARG A 117 -0.12 -15.59 -9.43
N ALA A 118 0.54 -16.50 -10.16
CA ALA A 118 1.23 -16.17 -11.41
C ALA A 118 0.32 -15.48 -12.43
N ASP A 119 -0.91 -15.97 -12.61
CA ASP A 119 -1.85 -15.37 -13.57
C ASP A 119 -2.45 -14.05 -13.08
N PHE A 120 -2.59 -13.88 -11.75
CA PHE A 120 -3.00 -12.61 -11.18
C PHE A 120 -2.00 -11.50 -11.53
N TRP A 121 -0.71 -11.80 -11.37
CA TRP A 121 0.36 -10.85 -11.67
C TRP A 121 0.49 -10.53 -13.16
N ARG A 122 0.17 -11.48 -14.05
CA ARG A 122 0.07 -11.22 -15.50
C ARG A 122 -1.13 -10.34 -15.85
N LYS A 123 -2.26 -10.52 -15.15
CA LYS A 123 -3.48 -9.73 -15.36
C LYS A 123 -3.33 -8.30 -14.81
N PHE A 124 -2.59 -8.12 -13.73
CA PHE A 124 -2.39 -6.85 -13.04
C PHE A 124 -0.88 -6.57 -12.87
N PRO A 125 -0.13 -6.34 -13.96
CA PRO A 125 1.31 -6.16 -13.89
C PRO A 125 1.67 -4.86 -13.16
N TRP A 126 2.58 -4.94 -12.18
CA TRP A 126 3.12 -3.78 -11.49
C TRP A 126 4.23 -3.12 -12.33
N THR A 127 4.50 -1.85 -12.04
CA THR A 127 5.53 -1.05 -12.73
C THR A 127 6.79 -0.89 -11.89
N ASN A 128 6.65 -0.83 -10.56
CA ASN A 128 7.79 -0.62 -9.67
C ASN A 128 7.79 -1.59 -8.49
N LEU A 129 8.99 -1.96 -8.06
CA LEU A 129 9.30 -2.76 -6.89
C LEU A 129 10.32 -2.00 -6.03
N LEU A 130 9.86 -1.41 -4.94
CA LEU A 130 10.69 -0.62 -4.02
C LEU A 130 10.95 -1.43 -2.74
N ILE A 131 12.08 -2.13 -2.69
CA ILE A 131 12.44 -3.05 -1.60
C ILE A 131 12.81 -2.27 -0.34
N LEU A 132 12.30 -2.69 0.82
CA LEU A 132 12.60 -2.09 2.11
C LEU A 132 13.86 -2.69 2.74
N THR A 133 14.82 -1.84 3.11
CA THR A 133 16.11 -2.24 3.68
C THR A 133 16.42 -1.44 4.96
N PRO A 134 16.66 -2.07 6.13
CA PRO A 134 16.58 -3.51 6.38
C PRO A 134 15.14 -4.02 6.33
N ARG A 135 14.96 -5.33 6.49
CA ARG A 135 13.62 -5.92 6.62
C ARG A 135 12.84 -5.24 7.75
N PRO A 136 11.63 -4.74 7.49
CA PRO A 136 10.81 -4.12 8.52
C PRO A 136 10.36 -5.14 9.57
N SER A 137 10.33 -4.72 10.83
CA SER A 137 9.70 -5.46 11.92
C SER A 137 8.37 -4.82 12.27
N PHE A 138 7.28 -5.59 12.18
CA PHE A 138 5.91 -5.11 12.40
C PHE A 138 5.41 -5.38 13.83
N VAL A 139 6.12 -6.17 14.66
CA VAL A 139 5.71 -6.52 16.06
C VAL A 139 6.91 -6.77 16.98
N HIS A 140 6.82 -6.33 18.25
CA HIS A 140 7.73 -6.69 19.36
C HIS A 140 7.50 -8.13 19.86
N GLY A 141 7.86 -9.17 19.11
CA GLY A 141 7.89 -10.52 19.70
C GLY A 141 7.83 -11.72 18.77
N SER A 142 7.49 -11.55 17.50
CA SER A 142 7.67 -12.62 16.49
C SER A 142 8.03 -11.99 15.15
N SER A 143 9.27 -12.21 14.74
CA SER A 143 9.77 -11.76 13.45
C SER A 143 9.04 -12.51 12.35
N ASP A 144 8.21 -11.80 11.61
CA ASP A 144 7.90 -12.24 10.26
C ASP A 144 9.22 -12.22 9.48
N ASN A 145 9.79 -13.39 9.22
CA ASN A 145 11.05 -13.58 8.48
C ASN A 145 10.86 -13.32 6.98
N SER A 146 10.10 -12.29 6.62
CA SER A 146 9.76 -11.96 5.25
C SER A 146 10.43 -10.66 4.82
N GLU A 147 10.95 -10.63 3.60
CA GLU A 147 11.30 -9.41 2.91
C GLU A 147 10.03 -8.71 2.40
N TYR A 148 10.04 -7.38 2.48
CA TYR A 148 8.91 -6.54 2.11
C TYR A 148 9.32 -5.52 1.05
N ALA A 149 8.36 -5.16 0.21
CA ALA A 149 8.50 -4.06 -0.73
C ALA A 149 7.19 -3.28 -0.83
N TRP A 150 7.32 -2.01 -1.21
CA TRP A 150 6.21 -1.31 -1.84
C TRP A 150 6.16 -1.75 -3.31
N ILE A 151 5.07 -2.42 -3.66
CA ILE A 151 4.78 -2.83 -5.03
C ILE A 151 3.84 -1.79 -5.62
N CYS A 152 4.24 -1.19 -6.74
CA CYS A 152 3.55 -0.02 -7.25
C CYS A 152 3.07 -0.19 -8.69
N TRP A 153 1.94 0.46 -8.99
CA TRP A 153 1.40 0.64 -10.32
C TRP A 153 1.35 2.13 -10.58
N ASP A 154 2.32 2.63 -11.35
CA ASP A 154 2.55 4.04 -11.60
C ASP A 154 2.13 4.41 -13.03
N ARG A 155 0.86 4.78 -13.22
CA ARG A 155 0.35 5.24 -14.53
C ARG A 155 0.61 6.73 -14.75
N GLY A 156 0.78 7.47 -13.65
CA GLY A 156 1.00 8.92 -13.65
C GLY A 156 2.45 9.36 -13.73
N ASN A 157 3.41 8.43 -13.78
CA ASN A 157 4.84 8.69 -13.70
C ASN A 157 5.20 9.55 -12.48
N ARG A 158 4.69 9.16 -11.30
CA ARG A 158 4.86 9.88 -10.03
C ARG A 158 6.01 9.32 -9.20
N ILE A 159 6.52 8.13 -9.51
CA ILE A 159 7.63 7.51 -8.77
C ILE A 159 8.95 8.07 -9.30
N LYS A 160 9.68 8.80 -8.45
CA LYS A 160 10.95 9.48 -8.76
C LYS A 160 12.14 8.53 -8.99
N ARG A 161 11.94 7.22 -8.86
CA ARG A 161 12.99 6.20 -8.87
C ARG A 161 12.72 5.19 -9.98
N PRO A 162 13.77 4.47 -10.44
CA PRO A 162 13.61 3.38 -11.40
C PRO A 162 12.61 2.30 -10.95
N GLU A 163 12.24 1.44 -11.89
CA GLU A 163 11.30 0.33 -11.72
C GLU A 163 11.74 -0.63 -10.61
N PHE A 164 13.04 -0.80 -10.42
CA PHE A 164 13.60 -1.57 -9.31
C PHE A 164 14.48 -0.67 -8.45
N TRP A 165 14.14 -0.51 -7.18
CA TRP A 165 14.89 0.34 -6.26
C TRP A 165 14.89 -0.19 -4.82
N THR A 166 15.80 0.32 -4.00
CA THR A 166 15.86 0.03 -2.56
C THR A 166 15.61 1.28 -1.73
N LEU A 167 14.78 1.15 -0.71
CA LEU A 167 14.43 2.18 0.25
C LEU A 167 15.12 1.88 1.56
N LYS A 168 16.06 2.73 1.97
CA LYS A 168 16.86 2.49 3.17
C LYS A 168 16.31 3.25 4.37
N ARG A 169 16.14 2.55 5.50
CA ARG A 169 15.75 3.15 6.78
C ARG A 169 16.68 4.29 7.19
N SER A 170 17.99 4.13 6.96
CA SER A 170 19.02 5.13 7.28
C SER A 170 18.89 6.44 6.49
N GLU A 171 18.06 6.50 5.44
CA GLU A 171 17.84 7.72 4.66
C GLU A 171 16.68 8.56 5.19
N VAL A 172 15.89 8.03 6.12
CA VAL A 172 14.66 8.69 6.63
C VAL A 172 14.56 8.77 8.15
N GLU A 173 15.38 8.02 8.87
CA GLU A 173 15.59 8.18 10.31
C GLU A 173 16.96 8.81 10.53
N GLN A 174 16.98 10.07 10.98
CA GLN A 174 18.14 10.73 11.57
C GLN A 174 18.01 10.69 13.09
#